data_AF-A0A667FUZ7-F1
#
_entry.id   AF-A0A667FUZ7-F1
#
_cell.length_a   1.000
_cell.length_b   1.000
_cell.length_c   1.000
_cell.angle_alpha   90.00
_cell.angle_beta   90.00
_cell.angle_gamma   90.00
#
_symmetry.space_group_name_H-M   'P 1'
#
loop_
_entity.id
_entity.type
_entity.pdbx_description
1 polymer ?
#
loop_
_entity_poly.entity_id
_entity_poly.type
_entity_poly.pdbx_seq_one_letter_code
_entity_poly.pdbx_strand_id
1 'polypeptide(L)'
;MTEELDPTAQDSDGGSEEVVLTPAELIESLEQAWMNEKFAPELLESKSEIVECVMEQLDHMEENLRRAKKGDLKVSIHRMEMERIRYVLSSYLRCRLMKIEKFFPHILEKEKTAHEGELSSLSPEELVFAKQYMANTETYLKNVALKHMPPNLQMVDLLRSVPKPDLDSYVFLRVKERQENILVEPETDEQR
;
A
#
# COMPACT_ATOMS: atom_id res chain seq x y z
N MET A 1 -33.82 37.35 -39.80
CA MET A 1 -33.57 35.89 -39.78
C MET A 1 -32.07 35.73 -39.85
N THR A 2 -31.46 35.65 -38.68
CA THR A 2 -30.01 35.50 -38.47
C THR A 2 -29.91 34.49 -37.35
N GLU A 3 -29.31 33.36 -37.69
CA GLU A 3 -29.03 32.23 -36.81
C GLU A 3 -28.05 32.67 -35.72
N GLU A 4 -28.40 32.44 -34.46
CA GLU A 4 -27.43 32.42 -33.37
C GLU A 4 -27.08 30.95 -33.08
N LEU A 5 -25.85 30.58 -33.43
CA LEU A 5 -25.20 29.34 -33.05
C LEU A 5 -24.58 29.54 -31.67
N ASP A 6 -25.11 28.84 -30.68
CA ASP A 6 -24.57 28.73 -29.32
C ASP A 6 -23.37 27.75 -29.32
N PRO A 7 -22.14 28.18 -29.03
CA PRO A 7 -20.98 27.31 -29.02
C PRO A 7 -20.46 27.16 -27.59
N THR A 8 -21.00 26.21 -26.82
CA THR A 8 -20.24 25.47 -25.79
C THR A 8 -21.09 24.35 -25.19
N ALA A 9 -21.36 23.32 -25.99
CA ALA A 9 -21.42 21.97 -25.43
C ALA A 9 -19.96 21.53 -25.23
N GLN A 10 -19.41 21.80 -24.04
CA GLN A 10 -18.15 21.18 -23.65
C GLN A 10 -18.47 19.74 -23.27
N ASP A 11 -18.08 18.84 -24.17
CA ASP A 11 -17.98 17.41 -23.92
C ASP A 11 -17.17 17.19 -22.64
N SER A 12 -17.82 16.56 -21.66
CA SER A 12 -17.20 15.97 -20.49
C SER A 12 -16.42 14.73 -20.93
N ASP A 13 -15.23 14.93 -21.47
CA ASP A 13 -14.27 13.85 -21.68
C ASP A 13 -13.58 13.55 -20.34
N GLY A 14 -14.12 12.57 -19.62
CA GLY A 14 -13.52 11.96 -18.44
C GLY A 14 -12.31 11.11 -18.81
N GLY A 15 -11.33 11.72 -19.47
CA GLY A 15 -10.00 11.15 -19.61
C GLY A 15 -9.33 11.17 -18.25
N SER A 16 -9.00 10.01 -17.73
CA SER A 16 -7.94 9.87 -16.73
C SER A 16 -6.72 10.63 -17.26
N GLU A 17 -6.46 11.83 -16.74
CA GLU A 17 -5.21 12.53 -17.01
C GLU A 17 -4.10 11.56 -16.63
N GLU A 18 -3.42 10.99 -17.63
CA GLU A 18 -2.15 10.31 -17.42
C GLU A 18 -1.24 11.34 -16.75
N VAL A 19 -1.11 11.26 -15.43
CA VAL A 19 -0.21 12.11 -14.68
C VAL A 19 1.19 11.67 -15.05
N VAL A 20 1.77 12.31 -16.06
CA VAL A 20 3.15 12.07 -16.47
C VAL A 20 4.07 12.61 -15.37
N LEU A 21 4.41 11.74 -14.42
CA LEU A 21 5.37 12.05 -13.37
C LEU A 21 6.79 11.98 -13.92
N THR A 22 7.62 12.95 -13.54
CA THR A 22 9.06 12.85 -13.75
C THR A 22 9.65 11.74 -12.85
N PRO A 23 10.80 11.14 -13.21
CA PRO A 23 11.45 10.15 -12.35
C PRO A 23 11.74 10.67 -10.93
N ALA A 24 12.00 11.97 -10.77
CA ALA A 24 12.24 12.56 -9.44
C ALA A 24 10.95 12.61 -8.60
N GLU A 25 9.84 13.03 -9.20
CA GLU A 25 8.51 13.06 -8.53
C GLU A 25 8.02 11.64 -8.19
N LEU A 26 8.35 10.65 -9.03
CA LEU A 26 8.08 9.24 -8.75
C LEU A 26 8.80 8.76 -7.49
N ILE A 27 10.08 9.11 -7.32
CA ILE A 27 10.83 8.76 -6.11
C ILE A 27 10.28 9.50 -4.88
N GLU A 28 9.91 10.78 -5.01
CA GLU A 28 9.28 11.52 -3.89
C GLU A 28 7.95 10.87 -3.48
N SER A 29 7.16 10.43 -4.46
CA SER A 29 5.88 9.75 -4.22
C SER A 29 6.10 8.39 -3.52
N LEU A 30 7.13 7.63 -3.92
CA LEU A 30 7.54 6.40 -3.23
C LEU A 30 7.98 6.68 -1.78
N GLU A 31 8.82 7.69 -1.55
CA GLU A 31 9.28 8.06 -0.22
C GLU A 31 8.11 8.48 0.69
N GLN A 32 7.13 9.20 0.13
CA GLN A 32 5.91 9.56 0.85
C GLN A 32 5.07 8.33 1.20
N ALA A 33 4.80 7.44 0.24
CA ALA A 33 4.07 6.20 0.49
C ALA A 33 4.79 5.34 1.55
N TRP A 34 6.12 5.23 1.45
CA TRP A 34 6.96 4.52 2.42
C TRP A 34 6.84 5.08 3.84
N MET A 35 6.95 6.39 3.99
CA MET A 35 6.87 7.04 5.31
C MET A 35 5.47 6.91 5.89
N ASN A 36 4.42 7.17 5.11
CA ASN A 36 3.05 7.03 5.57
C ASN A 36 2.75 5.60 6.00
N GLU A 37 3.15 4.61 5.20
CA GLU A 37 2.96 3.20 5.53
C GLU A 37 3.71 2.82 6.82
N LYS A 38 4.92 3.34 7.05
CA LYS A 38 5.70 3.01 8.24
C LYS A 38 5.06 3.47 9.55
N PHE A 39 4.34 4.59 9.52
CA PHE A 39 3.78 5.22 10.73
C PHE A 39 2.27 5.08 10.87
N ALA A 40 1.55 4.65 9.83
CA ALA A 40 0.13 4.33 9.93
C ALA A 40 -0.10 3.03 10.73
N PRO A 41 -1.11 2.98 11.62
CA PRO A 41 -1.43 1.77 12.39
C PRO A 41 -2.10 0.68 11.56
N GLU A 42 -2.83 1.07 10.50
CA GLU A 42 -3.46 0.17 9.54
C GLU A 42 -2.73 0.10 8.21
N LEU A 43 -3.06 -0.89 7.37
CA LEU A 43 -2.55 -1.00 6.01
C LEU A 43 -3.20 0.08 5.14
N LEU A 44 -2.37 0.86 4.45
CA LEU A 44 -2.85 1.92 3.56
C LEU A 44 -3.19 1.38 2.16
N GLU A 45 -3.83 2.23 1.34
CA GLU A 45 -4.11 1.96 -0.07
C GLU A 45 -2.90 1.44 -0.83
N SER A 46 -3.11 0.47 -1.72
CA SER A 46 -2.04 0.03 -2.60
C SER A 46 -1.65 1.14 -3.58
N LYS A 47 -0.35 1.36 -3.72
CA LYS A 47 0.24 2.26 -4.73
C LYS A 47 0.96 1.44 -5.81
N SER A 48 0.23 0.50 -6.43
CA SER A 48 0.78 -0.46 -7.40
C SER A 48 1.47 0.25 -8.57
N GLU A 49 0.87 1.31 -9.11
CA GLU A 49 1.43 2.10 -10.21
C GLU A 49 2.82 2.68 -9.85
N ILE A 50 2.97 3.23 -8.64
CA ILE A 50 4.27 3.75 -8.17
C ILE A 50 5.29 2.62 -8.08
N VAL A 51 4.89 1.45 -7.56
CA VAL A 51 5.78 0.28 -7.44
C VAL A 51 6.25 -0.19 -8.81
N GLU A 52 5.32 -0.35 -9.75
CA GLU A 52 5.59 -0.79 -11.12
C GLU A 52 6.53 0.18 -11.83
N CYS A 53 6.21 1.48 -11.83
CA CYS A 53 7.06 2.49 -12.45
C CYS A 53 8.46 2.54 -11.84
N VAL A 54 8.61 2.42 -10.52
CA VAL A 54 9.93 2.41 -9.88
C VAL A 54 10.72 1.17 -10.27
N MET A 55 10.08 0.00 -10.34
CA MET A 55 10.72 -1.23 -10.79
C MET A 55 11.22 -1.10 -12.23
N GLU A 56 10.40 -0.58 -13.13
CA GLU A 56 10.79 -0.32 -14.52
C GLU A 56 11.98 0.66 -14.62
N GLN A 57 11.96 1.77 -13.86
CA GLN A 57 13.06 2.72 -13.85
C GLN A 57 14.37 2.11 -13.32
N LEU A 58 14.28 1.23 -12.31
CA LEU A 58 15.45 0.49 -11.79
C LEU A 58 16.00 -0.48 -12.84
N ASP A 59 15.14 -1.22 -13.55
CA ASP A 59 15.55 -2.17 -14.58
C ASP A 59 16.18 -1.45 -15.78
N HIS A 60 15.58 -0.35 -16.25
CA HIS A 60 16.15 0.48 -17.30
C HIS A 60 17.53 1.04 -16.92
N MET A 61 17.71 1.50 -15.68
CA MET A 61 19.01 2.00 -15.22
C MET A 61 20.04 0.88 -15.11
N GLU A 62 19.65 -0.31 -14.63
CA GLU A 62 20.55 -1.47 -14.57
C GLU A 62 21.05 -1.86 -15.96
N GLU A 63 20.19 -1.89 -16.97
CA GLU A 63 20.58 -2.15 -18.36
C GLU A 63 21.54 -1.10 -18.91
N ASN A 64 21.28 0.18 -18.64
CA ASN A 64 22.13 1.29 -19.06
C ASN A 64 23.53 1.18 -18.43
N LEU A 65 23.61 0.85 -17.14
CA LEU A 65 24.88 0.66 -16.44
C LEU A 65 25.64 -0.58 -16.93
N ARG A 66 24.95 -1.65 -17.31
CA ARG A 66 25.58 -2.84 -17.91
C ARG A 66 26.30 -2.53 -19.23
N ARG A 67 25.78 -1.56 -20.01
CA ARG A 67 26.37 -1.11 -21.28
C ARG A 67 27.44 -0.03 -21.09
N ALA A 68 27.57 0.53 -19.89
CA ALA A 68 28.51 1.62 -19.61
C ALA A 68 29.97 1.14 -19.53
N LYS A 69 30.92 2.05 -19.79
CA LYS A 69 32.35 1.77 -19.74
C LYS A 69 32.79 1.46 -18.31
N LYS A 70 33.48 0.33 -18.12
CA LYS A 70 34.01 -0.08 -16.81
C LYS A 70 35.05 0.93 -16.29
N GLY A 71 35.00 1.23 -14.99
CA GLY A 71 35.95 2.10 -14.30
C GLY A 71 35.58 3.59 -14.29
N ASP A 72 34.42 3.97 -14.85
CA ASP A 72 33.90 5.33 -14.74
C ASP A 72 33.25 5.56 -13.37
N LEU A 73 33.65 6.64 -12.67
CA LEU A 73 33.05 7.06 -11.40
C LEU A 73 31.54 7.29 -11.52
N LYS A 74 31.06 7.73 -12.69
CA LYS A 74 29.62 7.93 -12.95
C LYS A 74 28.81 6.65 -12.75
N VAL A 75 29.36 5.50 -13.13
CA VAL A 75 28.69 4.19 -12.94
C VAL A 75 28.52 3.88 -11.46
N SER A 76 29.56 4.14 -10.65
CA SER A 76 29.50 3.95 -9.20
C SER A 76 28.45 4.86 -8.55
N ILE A 77 28.35 6.13 -9.00
CA ILE A 77 27.36 7.09 -8.48
C ILE A 77 25.93 6.62 -8.77
N HIS A 78 25.64 6.23 -10.02
CA HIS A 78 24.30 5.72 -10.36
C HIS A 78 23.97 4.44 -9.60
N ARG A 79 24.93 3.52 -9.43
CA ARG A 79 24.72 2.30 -8.65
C ARG A 79 24.40 2.60 -7.18
N MET A 80 25.08 3.59 -6.56
CA MET A 80 24.76 4.01 -5.20
C MET A 80 23.31 4.51 -5.09
N GLU A 81 22.83 5.30 -6.04
CA GLU A 81 21.46 5.81 -6.02
C GLU A 81 20.43 4.71 -6.24
N MET A 82 20.69 3.78 -7.16
CA MET A 82 19.81 2.62 -7.38
C MET A 82 19.65 1.77 -6.12
N GLU A 83 20.72 1.56 -5.33
CA GLU A 83 20.62 0.83 -4.07
C GLU A 83 19.80 1.59 -3.02
N ARG A 84 19.87 2.94 -2.98
CA ARG A 84 19.03 3.76 -2.10
C ARG A 84 17.55 3.62 -2.46
N ILE A 85 17.22 3.74 -3.75
CA ILE A 85 15.83 3.58 -4.24
C ILE A 85 15.33 2.16 -3.97
N ARG A 86 16.13 1.14 -4.29
CA ARG A 86 15.79 -0.27 -4.02
C ARG A 86 15.56 -0.52 -2.53
N TYR A 87 16.34 0.11 -1.66
CA TYR A 87 16.14 0.03 -0.21
C TYR A 87 14.77 0.59 0.20
N VAL A 88 14.41 1.79 -0.27
CA VAL A 88 13.12 2.41 0.05
C VAL A 88 11.97 1.54 -0.44
N LEU A 89 11.99 1.11 -1.71
CA LEU A 89 10.97 0.23 -2.29
C LEU A 89 10.84 -1.07 -1.48
N SER A 90 11.97 -1.73 -1.20
CA SER A 90 11.97 -2.97 -0.43
C SER A 90 11.45 -2.76 0.99
N SER A 91 11.78 -1.63 1.62
CA SER A 91 11.31 -1.33 2.98
C SER A 91 9.81 -1.04 3.01
N TYR A 92 9.27 -0.37 1.98
CA TYR A 92 7.84 -0.13 1.82
C TYR A 92 7.08 -1.46 1.68
N LEU A 93 7.48 -2.31 0.73
CA LEU A 93 6.85 -3.62 0.51
C LEU A 93 6.94 -4.53 1.74
N ARG A 94 8.08 -4.56 2.44
CA ARG A 94 8.20 -5.30 3.71
C ARG A 94 7.28 -4.75 4.80
N CYS A 95 7.11 -3.43 4.89
CA CYS A 95 6.21 -2.83 5.87
C CYS A 95 4.77 -3.26 5.64
N ARG A 96 4.33 -3.25 4.38
CA ARG A 96 3.00 -3.74 3.97
C ARG A 96 2.81 -5.21 4.29
N LEU A 97 3.75 -6.07 3.90
CA LEU A 97 3.69 -7.51 4.21
C LEU A 97 3.60 -7.77 5.72
N MET A 98 4.37 -7.06 6.54
CA MET A 98 4.27 -7.20 8.00
C MET A 98 2.88 -6.84 8.53
N LYS A 99 2.24 -5.79 7.99
CA LYS A 99 0.87 -5.43 8.37
C LYS A 99 -0.16 -6.45 7.87
N ILE A 100 0.02 -6.97 6.65
CA ILE A 100 -0.81 -8.03 6.09
C ILE A 100 -0.74 -9.27 7.00
N GLU A 101 0.45 -9.75 7.34
CA GLU A 101 0.63 -10.90 8.23
C GLU A 101 0.06 -10.66 9.63
N LYS A 102 0.14 -9.43 10.13
CA LYS A 102 -0.36 -9.08 11.47
C LYS A 102 -1.88 -9.02 11.53
N PHE A 103 -2.53 -8.54 10.46
CA PHE A 103 -3.97 -8.21 10.46
C PHE A 103 -4.77 -8.95 9.38
N PHE A 104 -4.24 -10.06 8.84
CA PHE A 104 -4.78 -10.75 7.66
C PHE A 104 -6.29 -11.03 7.69
N PRO A 105 -6.96 -11.45 8.80
CA PRO A 105 -8.39 -11.73 8.75
C PRO A 105 -9.20 -10.45 8.53
N HIS A 106 -8.79 -9.34 9.18
CA HIS A 106 -9.46 -8.05 9.10
C HIS A 106 -9.28 -7.40 7.74
N ILE A 107 -8.08 -7.51 7.17
CA ILE A 107 -7.76 -6.99 5.84
C ILE A 107 -8.58 -7.75 4.78
N LEU A 108 -8.61 -9.09 4.85
CA LEU A 108 -9.41 -9.90 3.92
C LEU A 108 -10.91 -9.66 4.07
N GLU A 109 -11.38 -9.37 5.27
CA GLU A 109 -12.79 -9.03 5.48
C GLU A 109 -13.13 -7.65 4.92
N LYS A 110 -12.28 -6.64 5.17
CA LYS A 110 -12.40 -5.29 4.58
C LYS A 110 -12.48 -5.36 3.05
N GLU A 111 -11.61 -6.15 2.42
CA GLU A 111 -11.56 -6.32 0.97
C GLU A 111 -12.84 -6.97 0.39
N LYS A 112 -13.49 -7.89 1.13
CA LYS A 112 -14.76 -8.50 0.68
C LYS A 112 -15.94 -7.53 0.77
N THR A 113 -15.92 -6.65 1.77
CA THR A 113 -17.00 -5.70 2.02
C THR A 113 -16.83 -4.39 1.26
N ALA A 114 -15.67 -4.19 0.60
CA ALA A 114 -15.37 -2.99 -0.17
C ALA A 114 -16.42 -2.78 -1.27
N HIS A 115 -16.87 -1.53 -1.41
CA HIS A 115 -17.86 -1.17 -2.43
C HIS A 115 -17.22 -0.97 -3.80
N GLU A 116 -17.99 -1.17 -4.88
CA GLU A 116 -17.54 -0.83 -6.24
C GLU A 116 -17.15 0.65 -6.32
N GLY A 117 -15.85 0.92 -6.48
CA GLY A 117 -15.29 2.28 -6.56
C GLY A 117 -14.37 2.67 -5.40
N GLU A 118 -14.30 1.87 -4.33
CA GLU A 118 -13.29 2.09 -3.27
C GLU A 118 -11.90 1.63 -3.72
N LEU A 119 -10.88 2.41 -3.38
CA LEU A 119 -9.49 2.05 -3.67
C LEU A 119 -9.06 0.87 -2.79
N SER A 120 -8.61 -0.21 -3.43
CA SER A 120 -8.18 -1.41 -2.71
C SER A 120 -6.93 -1.13 -1.87
N SER A 121 -6.95 -1.66 -0.63
CA SER A 121 -5.78 -1.64 0.24
C SER A 121 -4.73 -2.67 -0.16
N LEU A 122 -5.03 -3.58 -1.08
CA LEU A 122 -4.16 -4.68 -1.49
C LEU A 122 -3.88 -4.64 -2.99
N SER A 123 -2.63 -4.92 -3.37
CA SER A 123 -2.35 -5.32 -4.75
C SER A 123 -2.95 -6.72 -5.04
N PRO A 124 -3.13 -7.11 -6.32
CA PRO A 124 -3.56 -8.46 -6.67
C PRO A 124 -2.66 -9.55 -6.08
N GLU A 125 -1.35 -9.32 -6.07
CA GLU A 125 -0.34 -10.25 -5.52
C GLU A 125 -0.43 -10.32 -4.00
N GLU A 126 -0.63 -9.17 -3.32
CA GLU A 126 -0.83 -9.11 -1.88
C GLU A 126 -2.12 -9.81 -1.45
N LEU A 127 -3.19 -9.69 -2.23
CA LEU A 127 -4.45 -10.41 -1.98
C LEU A 127 -4.26 -11.93 -2.10
N VAL A 128 -3.52 -12.38 -3.10
CA VAL A 128 -3.16 -13.80 -3.25
C VAL A 128 -2.34 -14.27 -2.05
N PHE A 129 -1.34 -13.50 -1.63
CA PHE A 129 -0.53 -13.79 -0.46
C PHE A 129 -1.38 -13.87 0.82
N ALA A 130 -2.24 -12.90 1.08
CA ALA A 130 -3.10 -12.86 2.27
C ALA A 130 -4.04 -14.07 2.33
N LYS A 131 -4.67 -14.45 1.21
CA LYS A 131 -5.52 -15.65 1.12
C LYS A 131 -4.74 -16.93 1.40
N GLN A 132 -3.53 -17.06 0.84
CA GLN A 132 -2.66 -18.20 1.09
C GLN A 132 -2.21 -18.26 2.56
N TYR A 133 -1.87 -17.11 3.15
CA TYR A 133 -1.47 -17.00 4.55
C TYR A 133 -2.59 -17.43 5.50
N MET A 134 -3.83 -16.98 5.24
CA MET A 134 -5.01 -17.40 6.01
C MET A 134 -5.22 -18.91 5.93
N ALA A 135 -5.27 -19.47 4.71
CA ALA A 135 -5.49 -20.91 4.51
C ALA A 135 -4.38 -21.77 5.14
N ASN A 136 -3.12 -21.31 5.04
CA ASN A 136 -1.99 -22.00 5.66
C ASN A 136 -2.09 -22.00 7.19
N THR A 137 -2.44 -20.86 7.78
CA THR A 137 -2.60 -20.72 9.24
C THR A 137 -3.73 -21.60 9.76
N GLU A 138 -4.89 -21.60 9.11
CA GLU A 138 -6.02 -22.48 9.45
C GLU A 138 -5.65 -23.95 9.36
N THR A 139 -4.98 -24.34 8.27
CA THR A 139 -4.53 -25.73 8.04
C THR A 139 -3.53 -26.17 9.11
N TYR A 140 -2.58 -25.30 9.46
CA TYR A 140 -1.60 -25.57 10.50
C TYR A 140 -2.26 -25.76 11.87
N LEU A 141 -3.09 -24.81 12.31
CA LEU A 141 -3.78 -24.89 13.61
C LEU A 141 -4.67 -26.13 13.70
N LYS A 142 -5.41 -26.44 12.62
CA LYS A 142 -6.23 -27.65 12.52
C LYS A 142 -5.41 -28.91 12.70
N ASN A 143 -4.27 -29.00 12.02
CA ASN A 143 -3.45 -30.20 12.00
C ASN A 143 -2.65 -30.42 13.27
N VAL A 144 -2.19 -29.36 13.93
CA VAL A 144 -1.36 -29.46 15.13
C VAL A 144 -2.20 -29.68 16.38
N ALA A 145 -3.33 -28.99 16.51
CA ALA A 145 -4.09 -28.99 17.77
C ALA A 145 -5.60 -29.18 17.58
N LEU A 146 -6.26 -28.40 16.72
CA LEU A 146 -7.73 -28.28 16.78
C LEU A 146 -8.45 -29.59 16.45
N LYS A 147 -7.93 -30.41 15.51
CA LYS A 147 -8.52 -31.73 15.19
C LYS A 147 -8.47 -32.73 16.35
N HIS A 148 -7.64 -32.47 17.36
CA HIS A 148 -7.47 -33.32 18.54
C HIS A 148 -8.25 -32.81 19.75
N MET A 149 -8.91 -31.65 19.65
CA MET A 149 -9.77 -31.12 20.71
C MET A 149 -11.14 -31.82 20.73
N PRO A 150 -11.90 -31.73 21.85
CA PRO A 150 -13.28 -32.18 21.89
C PRO A 150 -14.12 -31.59 20.73
N PRO A 151 -15.15 -32.30 20.23
CA PRO A 151 -15.85 -31.93 18.99
C PRO A 151 -16.35 -30.48 18.92
N ASN A 152 -16.75 -29.90 20.05
CA ASN A 152 -17.28 -28.54 20.11
C ASN A 152 -16.19 -27.45 20.21
N LEU A 153 -14.91 -27.82 20.26
CA LEU A 153 -13.76 -26.91 20.45
C LEU A 153 -12.76 -26.98 19.28
N GLN A 154 -13.12 -27.61 18.16
CA GLN A 154 -12.22 -27.79 17.01
C GLN A 154 -12.19 -26.62 16.04
N MET A 155 -12.97 -25.56 16.28
CA MET A 155 -12.97 -24.36 15.44
C MET A 155 -12.47 -23.15 16.22
N VAL A 156 -11.66 -22.33 15.56
CA VAL A 156 -11.19 -21.05 16.07
C VAL A 156 -11.55 -19.98 15.05
N ASP A 157 -12.27 -18.95 15.50
CA ASP A 157 -12.56 -17.78 14.70
C ASP A 157 -11.36 -16.83 14.72
N LEU A 158 -10.61 -16.81 13.62
CA LEU A 158 -9.43 -15.97 13.47
C LEU A 158 -9.77 -14.47 13.44
N LEU A 159 -10.96 -14.09 12.98
CA LEU A 159 -11.39 -12.69 12.98
C LEU A 159 -11.55 -12.17 14.41
N ARG A 160 -11.95 -13.02 15.35
CA ARG A 160 -12.03 -12.68 16.78
C ARG A 160 -10.72 -12.86 17.53
N SER A 161 -9.86 -13.77 17.06
CA SER A 161 -8.63 -14.15 17.78
C SER A 161 -7.44 -13.25 17.41
N VAL A 162 -7.41 -12.73 16.18
CA VAL A 162 -6.38 -11.79 15.72
C VAL A 162 -6.80 -10.37 16.09
N PRO A 163 -5.94 -9.54 16.70
CA PRO A 163 -6.27 -8.16 17.04
C PRO A 163 -6.50 -7.32 15.78
N LYS A 164 -7.35 -6.30 15.87
CA LYS A 164 -7.56 -5.29 14.82
C LYS A 164 -6.44 -4.24 14.85
N PRO A 165 -6.19 -3.53 13.75
CA PRO A 165 -5.44 -2.28 13.78
C PRO A 165 -6.08 -1.29 14.76
N ASP A 166 -5.25 -0.67 15.60
CA ASP A 166 -5.69 0.34 16.56
C ASP A 166 -5.64 1.73 15.89
N LEU A 167 -6.81 2.26 15.54
CA LEU A 167 -6.93 3.55 14.85
C LEU A 167 -6.78 4.74 15.80
N ASP A 168 -6.83 4.51 17.12
CA ASP A 168 -6.66 5.54 18.15
C ASP A 168 -5.18 5.72 18.54
N SER A 169 -4.28 4.93 17.93
CA SER A 169 -2.84 5.07 18.11
C SER A 169 -2.34 6.44 17.64
N TYR A 170 -1.68 7.17 18.54
CA TYR A 170 -1.03 8.44 18.21
C TYR A 170 0.03 8.31 17.11
N VAL A 171 0.06 9.30 16.22
CA VAL A 171 1.05 9.43 15.15
C VAL A 171 1.66 10.83 15.13
N PHE A 172 2.91 10.92 14.66
CA PHE A 172 3.50 12.19 14.28
C PHE A 172 3.22 12.45 12.80
N LEU A 173 2.77 13.66 12.48
CA LEU A 173 2.45 14.04 11.10
C LEU A 173 3.17 15.32 10.67
N ARG A 174 3.32 15.47 9.36
CA ARG A 174 3.75 16.71 8.71
C ARG A 174 2.70 17.06 7.67
N VAL A 175 2.13 18.26 7.76
CA VAL A 175 1.12 18.74 6.82
C VAL A 175 1.77 19.03 5.47
N LYS A 176 1.33 18.34 4.42
CA LYS A 176 1.73 18.62 3.02
C LYS A 176 0.67 19.43 2.27
N GLU A 177 -0.60 19.22 2.59
CA GLU A 177 -1.75 19.88 1.98
C GLU A 177 -2.61 20.53 3.07
N ARG A 178 -3.17 21.71 2.77
CA ARG A 178 -4.00 22.44 3.74
C ARG A 178 -5.30 21.67 3.96
N GLN A 179 -5.47 21.13 5.17
CA GLN A 179 -6.73 20.58 5.63
C GLN A 179 -7.31 21.46 6.74
N GLU A 180 -8.55 21.88 6.60
CA GLU A 180 -9.28 22.67 7.59
C GLU A 180 -10.27 21.79 8.38
N ASN A 181 -10.77 22.31 9.50
CA ASN A 181 -11.84 21.71 10.31
C ASN A 181 -11.53 20.30 10.86
N ILE A 182 -10.31 20.09 11.35
CA ILE A 182 -9.92 18.85 12.04
C ILE A 182 -10.70 18.71 13.35
N LEU A 183 -11.39 17.58 13.52
CA LEU A 183 -12.01 17.20 14.79
C LEU A 183 -10.92 16.72 15.76
N VAL A 184 -10.87 17.30 16.95
CA VAL A 184 -9.96 16.87 18.03
C VAL A 184 -10.83 16.42 19.20
N GLU A 185 -10.96 15.10 19.34
CA GLU A 185 -11.65 14.49 20.47
C GLU A 185 -10.66 14.35 21.64
N PRO A 186 -10.96 14.93 22.82
CA PRO A 186 -10.08 14.77 23.97
C PRO A 186 -10.12 13.33 24.50
N GLU A 187 -8.99 12.83 25.01
CA GLU A 187 -8.97 11.55 25.75
C GLU A 187 -10.00 11.61 26.87
N THR A 188 -10.95 10.67 26.86
CA THR A 188 -11.89 10.48 27.96
C THR A 188 -11.39 9.32 28.82
N ASP A 189 -11.62 9.38 30.14
CA ASP A 189 -11.19 8.33 31.09
C ASP A 189 -11.76 6.93 30.77
N GLU A 190 -12.72 6.83 29.85
CA GLU A 190 -13.31 5.58 29.35
C GLU A 190 -12.46 4.84 28.29
N GLN A 191 -11.40 5.47 27.77
CA GLN A 191 -10.52 4.92 26.72
C GLN A 191 -9.19 4.36 27.27
N ARG A 192 -9.03 4.23 28.60
CA ARG A 192 -7.84 3.66 29.28
C ARG A 192 -8.00 2.21 29.73
#